data_AF-E6SMZ7-F1
#
_entry.id   AF-E6SMZ7-F1
#
_cell.length_a   1.000
_cell.length_b   1.000
_cell.length_c   1.000
_cell.angle_alpha   90.00
_cell.angle_beta   90.00
_cell.angle_gamma   90.00
#
_symmetry.space_group_name_H-M   'P 1'
#
loop_
_entity.id
_entity.type
_entity.pdbx_description
1 polymer ?
#
loop_
_entity_poly.entity_id
_entity_poly.type
_entity_poly.pdbx_seq_one_letter_code
_entity_poly.pdbx_strand_id
1 'polypeptide(L)'
;MKLEIMKKSYLNILWALVFPFMLGSCSEEDYSDADINNISTLDGMENAVSVSVDQATNVVTFTVDESTLKGNYPAWTFGTGATDAATSSTKSTLTKAYSKRGDYTVTFQLGNKNGLSKGVITKTFHIEKNLIPSAIISSLTKETLYWNFMANGHFGCGESNPSLENYGLDWWSCAANGKGDTGMYDDTFTFKTEQTSGTLIEGTYEYNPGIDGLIYVNAGVTFEPFGAFNPNDGNDYDAKASKQTSTWKLYYDDADVLWLEFAPKTQVGFVANEGVWNTPKFRVLELTDKKIAMVADNGSIAWKYVFCPKDQNEVDDIGAEKYADAIVGSWMWNYTVDGHFGCGETVDNPLGWWSCGSKGKDGFGMYDDKMTFTEDSYTFDPGEEGTIFCNKGCTYDPTLTNDKDDYVAKVKDGEVLKTTYQIVVEGGNHYLVLPAKTIFSYMPADEVYDSPKFLIKRISKDKSIMELASIQSGISWLYQLKRTDK
;
A
#
# COMPACT_ATOMS: atom_id res chain seq x y z
N MET A 1 -66.90 -22.45 -65.91
CA MET A 1 -65.64 -21.79 -66.33
C MET A 1 -64.78 -21.63 -65.09
N LYS A 2 -63.64 -22.35 -65.04
CA LYS A 2 -62.47 -22.20 -64.14
C LYS A 2 -62.74 -22.19 -62.62
N LEU A 3 -62.49 -23.31 -61.91
CA LEU A 3 -61.22 -23.77 -61.30
C LEU A 3 -61.10 -23.34 -59.82
N GLU A 4 -61.74 -24.06 -58.89
CA GLU A 4 -61.36 -24.04 -57.46
C GLU A 4 -61.99 -25.20 -56.66
N ILE A 5 -61.68 -26.44 -57.00
CA ILE A 5 -61.94 -27.60 -56.13
C ILE A 5 -60.73 -28.53 -56.24
N MET A 6 -59.73 -28.34 -55.38
CA MET A 6 -58.69 -29.34 -55.03
C MET A 6 -57.58 -28.67 -54.19
N LYS A 7 -57.82 -28.33 -52.92
CA LYS A 7 -56.74 -27.90 -52.01
C LYS A 7 -56.92 -28.28 -50.52
N LYS A 8 -57.87 -29.14 -50.15
CA LYS A 8 -58.11 -29.47 -48.72
C LYS A 8 -58.07 -30.96 -48.34
N SER A 9 -57.60 -31.86 -49.20
CA SER A 9 -57.65 -33.31 -48.92
C SER A 9 -56.30 -34.02 -48.83
N TYR A 10 -55.17 -33.34 -49.07
CA TYR A 10 -53.83 -33.96 -49.04
C TYR A 10 -52.95 -33.52 -47.85
N LEU A 11 -53.43 -32.61 -46.99
CA LEU A 11 -52.66 -32.12 -45.83
C LEU A 11 -52.88 -32.95 -44.55
N ASN A 12 -53.92 -33.80 -44.52
CA ASN A 12 -54.27 -34.57 -43.32
C ASN A 12 -53.76 -36.03 -43.33
N ILE A 13 -52.99 -36.44 -44.34
CA ILE A 13 -52.43 -37.80 -44.44
C ILE A 13 -50.90 -37.82 -44.26
N LEU A 14 -50.24 -36.66 -44.23
CA LEU A 14 -48.79 -36.57 -43.97
C LEU A 14 -48.43 -36.33 -42.49
N TRP A 15 -49.42 -36.13 -41.61
CA TRP A 15 -49.20 -35.96 -40.16
C TRP A 15 -49.46 -37.23 -39.34
N ALA A 16 -49.88 -38.33 -39.97
CA ALA A 16 -50.17 -39.60 -39.28
C ALA A 16 -49.06 -40.65 -39.43
N LEU A 17 -47.95 -40.35 -40.13
CA LEU A 17 -46.88 -41.31 -40.41
C LEU A 17 -45.47 -40.89 -39.94
N VAL A 18 -45.32 -39.69 -39.35
CA VAL A 18 -44.01 -39.19 -38.86
C VAL A 18 -44.00 -38.98 -37.33
N PHE A 19 -45.12 -39.23 -36.64
CA PHE A 19 -45.22 -39.03 -35.19
C PHE A 19 -44.82 -40.23 -34.29
N PRO A 20 -44.63 -41.49 -34.74
CA PRO A 20 -44.16 -42.55 -33.84
C PRO A 20 -42.63 -42.64 -33.66
N PHE A 21 -41.81 -41.87 -34.39
CA PHE A 21 -40.35 -42.09 -34.43
C PHE A 21 -39.49 -41.07 -33.66
N MET A 22 -40.08 -40.19 -32.84
CA MET A 22 -39.33 -39.25 -31.99
C MET A 22 -39.74 -39.26 -30.51
N LEU A 23 -40.12 -40.43 -29.98
CA LEU A 23 -40.29 -40.64 -28.52
C LEU A 23 -39.34 -41.71 -27.96
N GLY A 24 -38.15 -41.84 -28.55
CA GLY A 24 -37.17 -42.86 -28.18
C GLY A 24 -35.76 -42.35 -27.85
N SER A 25 -35.56 -41.07 -27.54
CA SER A 25 -34.23 -40.56 -27.12
C SER A 25 -34.17 -39.96 -25.72
N CYS A 26 -35.24 -40.04 -24.95
CA CYS A 26 -35.17 -39.95 -23.49
C CYS A 26 -35.70 -41.28 -22.97
N SER A 27 -34.88 -42.33 -22.97
CA SER A 27 -35.01 -43.30 -21.87
C SER A 27 -34.94 -42.45 -20.60
N GLU A 28 -35.92 -42.57 -19.71
CA GLU A 28 -35.75 -42.12 -18.33
C GLU A 28 -34.37 -42.63 -17.90
N GLU A 29 -33.42 -41.71 -17.68
CA GLU A 29 -32.25 -42.08 -16.91
C GLU A 29 -32.83 -42.46 -15.55
N ASP A 30 -32.76 -43.74 -15.21
CA ASP A 30 -33.04 -44.19 -13.85
C ASP A 30 -32.06 -43.46 -12.92
N TYR A 31 -32.47 -42.31 -12.40
CA TYR A 31 -31.76 -41.62 -11.34
C TYR A 31 -31.93 -42.48 -10.08
N SER A 32 -30.95 -43.34 -9.81
CA SER A 32 -30.91 -44.06 -8.54
C SER A 32 -30.64 -43.03 -7.43
N ASP A 33 -31.67 -42.70 -6.64
CA ASP A 33 -31.54 -41.86 -5.46
C ASP A 33 -30.52 -42.43 -4.46
N ALA A 34 -29.96 -41.57 -3.60
CA ALA A 34 -29.03 -41.98 -2.56
C ALA A 34 -29.69 -42.97 -1.59
N ASP A 35 -29.06 -44.14 -1.38
CA ASP A 35 -29.55 -45.17 -0.47
C ASP A 35 -28.72 -45.21 0.81
N ILE A 36 -29.33 -44.81 1.93
CA ILE A 36 -28.70 -44.76 3.25
C ILE A 36 -28.19 -46.13 3.76
N ASN A 37 -28.70 -47.24 3.20
CA ASN A 37 -28.24 -48.58 3.54
C ASN A 37 -26.93 -48.95 2.82
N ASN A 38 -26.57 -48.23 1.75
CA ASN A 38 -25.38 -48.46 0.94
C ASN A 38 -24.27 -47.39 1.20
N ILE A 39 -24.35 -46.68 2.32
CA ILE A 39 -23.31 -45.75 2.76
C ILE A 39 -22.08 -46.53 3.25
N SER A 40 -20.88 -46.01 3.00
CA SER A 40 -19.63 -46.68 3.39
C SER A 40 -19.52 -46.85 4.92
N THR A 41 -18.84 -47.90 5.39
CA THR A 41 -18.41 -48.07 6.79
C THR A 41 -16.89 -47.90 6.90
N LEU A 42 -16.40 -47.60 8.10
CA LEU A 42 -14.95 -47.41 8.35
C LEU A 42 -14.26 -48.71 8.81
N ASP A 43 -14.86 -49.87 8.56
CA ASP A 43 -14.36 -51.15 9.08
C ASP A 43 -12.97 -51.47 8.53
N GLY A 44 -11.98 -51.57 9.43
CA GLY A 44 -10.58 -51.84 9.07
C GLY A 44 -9.79 -50.62 8.57
N MET A 45 -10.38 -49.42 8.55
CA MET A 45 -9.72 -48.22 8.03
C MET A 45 -8.75 -47.56 9.02
N GLU A 46 -8.86 -47.82 10.33
CA GLU A 46 -8.09 -47.11 11.37
C GLU A 46 -6.56 -47.17 11.17
N ASN A 47 -6.06 -48.32 10.72
CA ASN A 47 -4.64 -48.57 10.44
C ASN A 47 -4.24 -48.20 9.00
N ALA A 48 -5.21 -48.02 8.10
CA ALA A 48 -4.98 -47.62 6.72
C ALA A 48 -4.72 -46.11 6.61
N VAL A 49 -5.21 -45.34 7.59
CA VAL A 49 -5.08 -43.88 7.68
C VAL A 49 -3.87 -43.51 8.53
N SER A 50 -2.95 -42.75 7.95
CA SER A 50 -1.73 -42.29 8.61
C SER A 50 -1.48 -40.79 8.42
N VAL A 51 -0.83 -40.20 9.41
CA VAL A 51 -0.40 -38.79 9.43
C VAL A 51 1.05 -38.77 9.88
N SER A 52 1.92 -38.13 9.10
CA SER A 52 3.34 -37.96 9.42
C SER A 52 3.74 -36.50 9.28
N VAL A 53 4.54 -35.99 10.22
CA VAL A 53 5.00 -34.60 10.23
C VAL A 53 6.50 -34.56 9.95
N ASP A 54 6.92 -33.77 8.97
CA ASP A 54 8.29 -33.31 8.86
C ASP A 54 8.46 -32.01 9.67
N GLN A 55 9.03 -32.12 10.87
CA GLN A 55 9.24 -30.98 11.78
C GLN A 55 10.30 -29.99 11.28
N ALA A 56 11.08 -30.31 10.26
CA ALA A 56 12.02 -29.37 9.67
C ALA A 56 11.29 -28.32 8.82
N THR A 57 10.31 -28.78 8.04
CA THR A 57 9.56 -27.97 7.07
C THR A 57 8.13 -27.67 7.50
N ASN A 58 7.69 -28.25 8.64
CA ASN A 58 6.31 -28.33 9.11
C ASN A 58 5.33 -28.82 8.02
N VAL A 59 5.81 -29.67 7.10
CA VAL A 59 4.97 -30.30 6.08
C VAL A 59 4.40 -31.59 6.66
N VAL A 60 3.08 -31.68 6.66
CA VAL A 60 2.32 -32.82 7.14
C VAL A 60 1.81 -33.61 5.95
N THR A 61 2.10 -34.91 5.93
CA THR A 61 1.63 -35.85 4.91
C THR A 61 0.49 -36.67 5.48
N PHE A 62 -0.63 -36.68 4.77
CA PHE A 62 -1.83 -37.44 5.08
C PHE A 62 -1.98 -38.53 4.02
N THR A 63 -2.10 -39.78 4.47
CA THR A 63 -2.15 -40.94 3.57
C THR A 63 -3.24 -41.90 4.02
N VAL A 64 -3.98 -42.43 3.05
CA VAL A 64 -4.78 -43.64 3.19
C VAL A 64 -4.31 -44.70 2.19
N ASP A 65 -4.19 -45.93 2.64
CA ASP A 65 -3.89 -47.08 1.76
C ASP A 65 -5.03 -47.29 0.76
N GLU A 66 -4.75 -47.05 -0.52
CA GLU A 66 -5.74 -47.14 -1.61
C GLU A 66 -6.37 -48.52 -1.74
N SER A 67 -5.65 -49.59 -1.37
CA SER A 67 -6.16 -50.95 -1.44
C SER A 67 -7.34 -51.18 -0.48
N THR A 68 -7.45 -50.36 0.57
CA THR A 68 -8.51 -50.45 1.58
C THR A 68 -9.79 -49.71 1.20
N LEU A 69 -9.73 -48.83 0.19
CA LEU A 69 -10.84 -47.96 -0.20
C LEU A 69 -12.01 -48.72 -0.85
N LYS A 70 -11.77 -49.88 -1.48
CA LYS A 70 -12.81 -50.80 -2.03
C LYS A 70 -13.90 -50.10 -2.87
N GLY A 71 -13.51 -49.16 -3.73
CA GLY A 71 -14.43 -48.41 -4.60
C GLY A 71 -15.08 -47.17 -3.97
N ASN A 72 -14.74 -46.84 -2.72
CA ASN A 72 -15.05 -45.56 -2.10
C ASN A 72 -13.93 -44.54 -2.39
N TYR A 73 -14.21 -43.25 -2.23
CA TYR A 73 -13.20 -42.20 -2.25
C TYR A 73 -12.92 -41.69 -0.83
N PRO A 74 -11.69 -41.27 -0.51
CA PRO A 74 -11.39 -40.69 0.80
C PRO A 74 -11.99 -39.29 0.90
N ALA A 75 -12.37 -38.89 2.10
CA ALA A 75 -12.86 -37.56 2.41
C ALA A 75 -12.15 -37.03 3.65
N TRP A 76 -11.14 -36.20 3.43
CA TRP A 76 -10.39 -35.53 4.48
C TRP A 76 -11.04 -34.18 4.80
N THR A 77 -11.17 -33.85 6.08
CA THR A 77 -11.47 -32.50 6.55
C THR A 77 -10.40 -32.05 7.52
N PHE A 78 -9.83 -30.89 7.29
CA PHE A 78 -8.74 -30.36 8.11
C PHE A 78 -9.33 -29.39 9.14
N GLY A 79 -9.10 -29.67 10.42
CA GLY A 79 -9.62 -28.88 11.52
C GLY A 79 -9.02 -27.48 11.60
N THR A 80 -9.75 -26.58 12.26
CA THR A 80 -9.41 -25.17 12.48
C THR A 80 -8.37 -25.02 13.59
N GLY A 81 -7.09 -24.98 13.23
CA GLY A 81 -6.09 -24.28 14.04
C GLY A 81 -6.15 -22.79 13.71
N ALA A 82 -6.63 -21.99 14.67
CA ALA A 82 -6.65 -20.52 14.80
C ALA A 82 -7.00 -19.57 13.62
N THR A 83 -6.84 -19.88 12.33
CA THR A 83 -7.10 -18.89 11.26
C THR A 83 -7.51 -19.42 9.87
N ASP A 84 -7.50 -20.72 9.60
CA ASP A 84 -7.76 -21.21 8.23
C ASP A 84 -9.20 -21.73 8.04
N ALA A 85 -9.80 -21.41 6.89
CA ALA A 85 -11.09 -21.96 6.47
C ALA A 85 -11.00 -23.50 6.41
N ALA A 86 -12.06 -24.18 6.87
CA ALA A 86 -12.16 -25.63 6.74
C ALA A 86 -12.01 -26.02 5.27
N THR A 87 -10.93 -26.73 4.95
CA THR A 87 -10.68 -27.26 3.61
C THR A 87 -10.90 -28.76 3.61
N SER A 88 -11.20 -29.31 2.44
CA SER A 88 -11.38 -30.75 2.25
C SER A 88 -10.53 -31.28 1.11
N SER A 89 -10.29 -32.58 1.11
CA SER A 89 -9.59 -33.26 0.03
C SER A 89 -10.12 -34.66 -0.18
N THR A 90 -10.13 -35.12 -1.43
CA THR A 90 -10.47 -36.49 -1.80
C THR A 90 -9.28 -37.29 -2.34
N LYS A 91 -8.05 -36.79 -2.11
CA LYS A 91 -6.83 -37.49 -2.51
C LYS A 91 -6.46 -38.57 -1.48
N SER A 92 -5.97 -39.71 -1.97
CA SER A 92 -5.45 -40.78 -1.11
C SER A 92 -4.16 -40.38 -0.40
N THR A 93 -3.36 -39.50 -1.00
CA THR A 93 -2.19 -38.89 -0.40
C THR A 93 -2.17 -37.40 -0.69
N LEU A 94 -1.90 -36.59 0.34
CA LEU A 94 -1.70 -35.16 0.18
C LEU A 94 -0.75 -34.60 1.23
N THR A 95 -0.22 -33.41 0.97
CA THR A 95 0.63 -32.66 1.90
C THR A 95 0.05 -31.28 2.20
N LYS A 96 0.30 -30.77 3.40
CA LYS A 96 0.00 -29.40 3.81
C LYS A 96 1.11 -28.83 4.68
N ALA A 97 1.45 -27.56 4.49
CA ALA A 97 2.41 -26.85 5.34
C ALA A 97 1.68 -26.12 6.48
N TYR A 98 2.25 -26.16 7.67
CA TYR A 98 1.73 -25.49 8.87
C TYR A 98 2.78 -24.51 9.41
N SER A 99 2.43 -23.24 9.56
CA SER A 99 3.39 -22.21 10.03
C SER A 99 3.37 -22.01 11.55
N LYS A 100 2.34 -22.48 12.24
CA LYS A 100 2.15 -22.27 13.67
C LYS A 100 2.41 -23.55 14.46
N ARG A 101 3.04 -23.38 15.62
CA ARG A 101 3.21 -24.39 16.65
C ARG A 101 1.86 -24.75 17.24
N GLY A 102 1.66 -26.02 17.57
CA GLY A 102 0.48 -26.47 18.30
C GLY A 102 0.00 -27.86 17.91
N ASP A 103 -1.10 -28.25 18.55
CA ASP A 103 -1.80 -29.50 18.25
C ASP A 103 -2.90 -29.26 17.23
N TYR A 104 -2.95 -30.16 16.24
CA TYR A 104 -3.89 -30.08 15.13
C TYR A 104 -4.67 -31.39 15.01
N THR A 105 -5.89 -31.28 14.51
CA THR A 105 -6.78 -32.41 14.24
C THR A 105 -7.11 -32.49 12.76
N VAL A 106 -7.10 -33.70 12.22
CA VAL A 106 -7.65 -34.02 10.90
C VAL A 106 -8.70 -35.10 11.05
N THR A 107 -9.78 -35.00 10.28
CA THR A 107 -10.80 -36.02 10.20
C THR A 107 -10.82 -36.69 8.84
N PHE A 108 -11.16 -37.98 8.85
CA PHE A 108 -11.23 -38.83 7.66
C PHE A 108 -12.56 -39.59 7.64
N GLN A 109 -13.19 -39.59 6.48
CA GLN A 109 -14.38 -40.38 6.16
C GLN A 109 -14.20 -41.06 4.79
N LEU A 110 -15.03 -42.05 4.51
CA LEU A 110 -15.16 -42.62 3.15
C LEU A 110 -16.41 -42.07 2.49
N GLY A 111 -16.33 -41.68 1.23
CA GLY A 111 -17.47 -41.27 0.44
C GLY A 111 -17.76 -42.26 -0.69
N ASN A 112 -19.03 -42.39 -1.03
CA ASN A 112 -19.49 -43.03 -2.26
C ASN A 112 -20.71 -42.29 -2.83
N LYS A 113 -21.38 -42.86 -3.84
CA LYS A 113 -22.58 -42.24 -4.45
C LYS A 113 -23.75 -42.02 -3.46
N ASN A 114 -23.74 -42.71 -2.32
CA ASN A 114 -24.79 -42.66 -1.30
C ASN A 114 -24.46 -41.72 -0.13
N GLY A 115 -23.27 -41.10 -0.11
CA GLY A 115 -22.86 -40.14 0.92
C GLY A 115 -21.55 -40.50 1.64
N LEU A 116 -21.29 -39.83 2.76
CA LEU A 116 -20.12 -40.03 3.61
C LEU A 116 -20.37 -41.08 4.69
N SER A 117 -19.34 -41.84 5.06
CA SER A 117 -19.43 -42.96 5.97
C SER A 117 -20.10 -42.63 7.30
N LYS A 118 -20.84 -43.60 7.85
CA LYS A 118 -21.31 -43.53 9.24
C LYS A 118 -20.10 -43.61 10.17
N GLY A 119 -19.77 -42.48 10.80
CA GLY A 119 -18.61 -42.33 11.67
C GLY A 119 -17.45 -41.55 11.02
N VAL A 120 -16.44 -41.25 11.82
CA VAL A 120 -15.30 -40.42 11.46
C VAL A 120 -14.04 -40.94 12.16
N ILE A 121 -12.95 -41.07 11.42
CA ILE A 121 -11.62 -41.29 12.02
C ILE A 121 -11.03 -39.91 12.30
N THR A 122 -10.56 -39.68 13.53
CA THR A 122 -9.87 -38.44 13.91
C THR A 122 -8.42 -38.77 14.23
N LYS A 123 -7.48 -38.09 13.57
CA LYS A 123 -6.06 -38.16 13.89
C LYS A 123 -5.59 -36.81 14.41
N THR A 124 -4.70 -36.85 15.40
CA THR A 124 -4.03 -35.68 15.96
C THR A 124 -2.56 -35.68 15.58
N PHE A 125 -1.99 -34.50 15.35
CA PHE A 125 -0.56 -34.33 15.14
C PHE A 125 -0.08 -33.02 15.78
N HIS A 126 1.20 -32.97 16.12
CA HIS A 126 1.83 -31.83 16.78
C HIS A 126 2.84 -31.16 15.86
N ILE A 127 2.82 -29.82 15.78
CA ILE A 127 3.86 -29.01 15.16
C ILE A 127 4.70 -28.40 16.28
N GLU A 128 6.00 -28.69 16.30
CA GLU A 128 6.88 -28.35 17.42
C GLU A 128 7.24 -26.87 17.49
N LYS A 129 7.28 -26.18 16.33
CA LYS A 129 7.82 -24.82 16.22
C LYS A 129 7.09 -23.99 15.17
N ASN A 130 7.08 -22.67 15.36
CA ASN A 130 6.63 -21.75 14.32
C ASN A 130 7.65 -21.69 13.17
N LEU A 131 7.18 -21.64 11.94
CA LEU A 131 7.97 -21.25 10.79
C LEU A 131 7.49 -19.89 10.28
N ILE A 132 8.43 -19.03 9.94
CA ILE A 132 8.15 -17.78 9.24
C ILE A 132 7.77 -18.15 7.79
N PRO A 133 6.51 -17.90 7.37
CA PRO A 133 6.06 -18.22 6.02
C PRO A 133 6.75 -17.34 4.97
N SER A 134 6.88 -17.87 3.75
CA SER A 134 7.40 -17.13 2.61
C SER A 134 6.62 -15.85 2.30
N ALA A 135 5.31 -15.85 2.52
CA ALA A 135 4.48 -14.64 2.34
C ALA A 135 4.88 -13.50 3.28
N ILE A 136 5.27 -13.83 4.53
CA ILE A 136 5.74 -12.83 5.51
C ILE A 136 7.08 -12.24 5.07
N ILE A 137 8.02 -13.10 4.66
CA ILE A 137 9.35 -12.65 4.19
C ILE A 137 9.19 -11.82 2.92
N SER A 138 8.41 -12.32 1.96
CA SER A 138 8.11 -11.60 0.73
C SER A 138 7.51 -10.24 1.02
N SER A 139 6.65 -10.09 2.03
CA SER A 139 6.07 -8.80 2.41
C SER A 139 7.12 -7.82 2.92
N LEU A 140 8.06 -8.29 3.76
CA LEU A 140 9.12 -7.45 4.34
C LEU A 140 10.19 -7.03 3.32
N THR A 141 10.47 -7.88 2.33
CA THR A 141 11.56 -7.67 1.36
C THR A 141 11.09 -7.25 -0.04
N LYS A 142 9.78 -7.04 -0.23
CA LYS A 142 9.21 -6.77 -1.56
C LYS A 142 9.72 -5.46 -2.15
N GLU A 143 9.75 -4.43 -1.33
CA GLU A 143 9.88 -3.04 -1.73
C GLU A 143 10.68 -2.27 -0.67
N THR A 144 11.16 -1.09 -1.04
CA THR A 144 11.67 -0.12 -0.07
C THR A 144 10.50 0.41 0.74
N LEU A 145 10.65 0.39 2.07
CA LEU A 145 9.65 0.88 3.01
C LEU A 145 9.94 2.31 3.44
N TYR A 146 8.88 3.00 3.83
CA TYR A 146 8.84 4.37 4.35
C TYR A 146 8.06 4.36 5.65
N TRP A 147 8.11 5.44 6.43
CA TRP A 147 7.12 5.65 7.49
C TRP A 147 5.70 5.64 6.93
N ASN A 148 4.76 5.01 7.62
CA ASN A 148 3.34 5.03 7.24
C ASN A 148 2.66 6.35 7.64
N PHE A 149 3.23 7.46 7.20
CA PHE A 149 2.91 8.79 7.70
C PHE A 149 1.49 9.23 7.38
N MET A 150 0.83 8.65 6.39
CA MET A 150 -0.58 8.96 6.08
C MET A 150 -1.58 8.29 7.02
N ALA A 151 -1.14 7.32 7.85
CA ALA A 151 -1.98 6.69 8.86
C ALA A 151 -1.81 7.36 10.24
N ASN A 152 -2.90 7.47 10.99
CA ASN A 152 -2.81 7.81 12.42
C ASN A 152 -2.11 6.69 13.20
N GLY A 153 -1.30 7.05 14.19
CA GLY A 153 -0.61 6.10 15.06
C GLY A 153 0.50 5.31 14.37
N HIS A 154 1.07 5.84 13.30
CA HIS A 154 2.27 5.26 12.67
C HIS A 154 3.52 5.40 13.54
N PHE A 155 3.51 6.37 14.45
CA PHE A 155 4.57 6.70 15.37
C PHE A 155 3.97 7.15 16.70
N GLY A 156 4.60 6.80 17.82
CA GLY A 156 4.20 7.29 19.14
C GLY A 156 4.87 6.58 20.30
N CYS A 157 4.37 6.84 21.50
CA CYS A 157 4.86 6.21 22.72
C CYS A 157 3.74 5.90 23.73
N GLY A 158 4.04 4.98 24.65
CA GLY A 158 3.07 4.43 25.56
C GLY A 158 3.66 3.59 26.68
N GLU A 159 2.78 3.01 27.50
CA GLU A 159 3.15 2.11 28.59
C GLU A 159 3.85 0.85 28.06
N SER A 160 4.83 0.35 28.82
CA SER A 160 5.43 -0.98 28.66
C SER A 160 4.41 -2.06 29.05
N ASN A 161 3.41 -2.27 28.20
CA ASN A 161 2.33 -3.23 28.40
C ASN A 161 1.90 -3.87 27.07
N PRO A 162 2.48 -5.02 26.69
CA PRO A 162 2.19 -5.68 25.42
C PRO A 162 0.77 -6.26 25.31
N SER A 163 -0.03 -6.21 26.37
CA SER A 163 -1.44 -6.62 26.35
C SER A 163 -2.39 -5.49 25.94
N LEU A 164 -1.92 -4.25 25.82
CA LEU A 164 -2.72 -3.12 25.33
C LEU A 164 -2.99 -3.22 23.83
N GLU A 165 -4.21 -2.92 23.41
CA GLU A 165 -4.59 -2.87 21.99
C GLU A 165 -3.79 -1.81 21.21
N ASN A 166 -3.53 -0.68 21.86
CA ASN A 166 -2.75 0.45 21.36
C ASN A 166 -1.31 0.45 21.94
N TYR A 167 -0.73 -0.72 22.18
CA TYR A 167 0.62 -0.86 22.73
C TYR A 167 1.64 0.06 22.02
N GLY A 168 2.27 0.94 22.80
CA GLY A 168 3.21 1.95 22.31
C GLY A 168 2.58 3.23 21.75
N LEU A 169 1.29 3.50 22.01
CA LEU A 169 0.55 4.69 21.56
C LEU A 169 -0.40 5.29 22.61
N ASP A 170 -0.52 4.69 23.79
CA ASP A 170 -1.50 5.07 24.82
C ASP A 170 -1.19 6.38 25.55
N TRP A 171 0.05 6.87 25.51
CA TRP A 171 0.40 8.19 26.05
C TRP A 171 0.36 9.28 24.98
N TRP A 172 0.92 8.97 23.80
CA TRP A 172 0.87 9.85 22.65
C TRP A 172 0.92 9.07 21.34
N SER A 173 0.13 9.52 20.38
CA SER A 173 0.01 8.90 19.06
C SER A 173 0.06 10.00 18.00
N CYS A 174 0.95 9.84 17.02
CA CYS A 174 1.11 10.81 15.95
C CYS A 174 -0.11 10.79 15.02
N ALA A 175 -0.70 11.96 14.76
CA ALA A 175 -1.69 12.11 13.70
C ALA A 175 -1.05 11.89 12.32
N ALA A 176 -1.87 11.57 11.32
CA ALA A 176 -1.42 11.52 9.93
C ALA A 176 -0.67 12.81 9.56
N ASN A 177 0.50 12.64 8.96
CA ASN A 177 1.45 13.69 8.56
C ASN A 177 1.95 14.59 9.72
N GLY A 178 1.80 14.17 10.98
CA GLY A 178 2.11 14.99 12.15
C GLY A 178 3.59 15.32 12.36
N LYS A 179 4.50 14.72 11.59
CA LYS A 179 5.96 14.98 11.61
C LYS A 179 6.52 15.39 10.24
N GLY A 180 5.68 15.97 9.37
CA GLY A 180 6.06 16.34 7.99
C GLY A 180 7.13 17.44 7.86
N ASP A 181 7.46 18.14 8.95
CA ASP A 181 8.51 19.16 9.00
C ASP A 181 9.83 18.66 9.64
N THR A 182 9.93 17.36 9.91
CA THR A 182 11.10 16.72 10.54
C THR A 182 11.80 15.78 9.56
N GLY A 183 13.01 15.35 9.89
CA GLY A 183 13.78 14.37 9.13
C GLY A 183 13.31 12.94 9.26
N MET A 184 11.99 12.72 9.35
CA MET A 184 11.41 11.39 9.55
C MET A 184 10.89 10.78 8.24
N TYR A 185 10.16 11.53 7.42
CA TYR A 185 9.29 10.91 6.40
C TYR A 185 9.93 10.62 5.05
N ASP A 186 11.11 11.17 4.76
CA ASP A 186 11.93 10.82 3.59
C ASP A 186 12.92 9.66 3.87
N ASP A 187 13.03 9.22 5.13
CA ASP A 187 13.75 8.01 5.52
C ASP A 187 13.26 6.78 4.73
N THR A 188 14.21 5.95 4.31
CA THR A 188 13.90 4.68 3.65
C THR A 188 14.58 3.47 4.27
N PHE A 189 13.86 2.35 4.24
CA PHE A 189 14.23 1.10 4.88
C PHE A 189 14.16 -0.05 3.88
N THR A 190 15.27 -0.74 3.64
CA THR A 190 15.29 -1.87 2.70
C THR A 190 15.83 -3.13 3.35
N PHE A 191 15.06 -4.22 3.27
CA PHE A 191 15.42 -5.55 3.79
C PHE A 191 15.72 -6.49 2.62
N LYS A 192 16.84 -7.21 2.70
CA LYS A 192 17.24 -8.20 1.66
C LYS A 192 17.62 -9.52 2.32
N THR A 193 17.09 -10.63 1.83
CA THR A 193 17.51 -12.00 2.19
C THR A 193 17.30 -12.95 1.01
N GLU A 194 18.10 -14.02 0.96
CA GLU A 194 17.91 -15.16 0.05
C GLU A 194 17.05 -16.26 0.67
N GLN A 195 16.75 -16.17 1.97
CA GLN A 195 15.94 -17.16 2.67
C GLN A 195 14.45 -16.91 2.43
N THR A 196 13.70 -17.98 2.19
CA THR A 196 12.26 -17.90 1.84
C THR A 196 11.35 -18.50 2.91
N SER A 197 11.88 -19.17 3.93
CA SER A 197 11.17 -19.64 5.13
C SER A 197 12.16 -20.22 6.15
N GLY A 198 11.74 -20.36 7.41
CA GLY A 198 12.58 -20.89 8.48
C GLY A 198 12.13 -20.47 9.87
N THR A 199 12.78 -20.98 10.92
CA THR A 199 12.60 -20.50 12.31
C THR A 199 13.36 -19.20 12.59
N LEU A 200 14.42 -18.97 11.82
CA LEU A 200 15.27 -17.80 11.86
C LEU A 200 15.52 -17.37 10.41
N ILE A 201 15.19 -16.12 10.11
CA ILE A 201 15.49 -15.48 8.83
C ILE A 201 16.46 -14.36 9.10
N GLU A 202 17.53 -14.29 8.32
CA GLU A 202 18.60 -13.31 8.44
C GLU A 202 18.83 -12.64 7.09
N GLY A 203 19.30 -11.40 7.13
CA GLY A 203 19.53 -10.65 5.92
C GLY A 203 20.36 -9.40 6.11
N THR A 204 20.48 -8.65 5.03
CA THR A 204 21.07 -7.31 5.03
C THR A 204 19.98 -6.26 5.10
N TYR A 205 20.28 -5.18 5.79
CA TYR A 205 19.42 -4.02 5.99
C TYR A 205 20.13 -2.77 5.48
N GLU A 206 19.40 -1.90 4.80
CA GLU A 206 19.88 -0.60 4.34
C GLU A 206 18.93 0.48 4.84
N TYR A 207 19.50 1.45 5.56
CA TYR A 207 18.85 2.69 5.97
C TYR A 207 19.39 3.84 5.13
N ASN A 208 18.50 4.73 4.69
CA ASN A 208 18.86 5.96 4.00
C ASN A 208 18.08 7.15 4.60
N PRO A 209 18.75 8.19 5.13
CA PRO A 209 18.11 9.37 5.73
C PRO A 209 17.58 10.37 4.68
N GLY A 210 17.04 9.85 3.57
CA GLY A 210 16.48 10.66 2.50
C GLY A 210 17.41 11.74 1.92
N ILE A 211 16.81 12.85 1.49
CA ILE A 211 17.49 13.98 0.84
C ILE A 211 18.00 14.97 1.89
N ASP A 212 17.27 15.13 2.99
CA ASP A 212 17.64 16.07 4.04
C ASP A 212 18.85 15.59 4.87
N GLY A 213 19.12 14.28 4.88
CA GLY A 213 20.23 13.68 5.63
C GLY A 213 20.01 13.73 7.13
N LEU A 214 18.76 13.79 7.58
CA LEU A 214 18.35 13.92 8.97
C LEU A 214 17.71 12.63 9.48
N ILE A 215 17.54 12.56 10.80
CA ILE A 215 16.80 11.51 11.49
C ILE A 215 16.14 12.12 12.72
N TYR A 216 14.92 11.67 13.05
CA TYR A 216 14.21 12.14 14.22
C TYR A 216 14.68 11.44 15.50
N VAL A 217 14.88 12.21 16.57
CA VAL A 217 15.51 11.74 17.81
C VAL A 217 14.71 12.19 19.04
N ASN A 218 14.56 11.28 20.02
CA ASN A 218 13.87 11.60 21.26
C ASN A 218 14.64 12.62 22.11
N ALA A 219 13.92 13.53 22.77
CA ALA A 219 14.48 14.57 23.65
C ALA A 219 15.45 14.02 24.72
N GLY A 220 15.21 12.80 25.22
CA GLY A 220 16.02 12.15 26.24
C GLY A 220 17.35 11.57 25.74
N VAL A 221 17.61 11.61 24.43
CA VAL A 221 18.86 11.10 23.84
C VAL A 221 19.98 12.12 23.99
N THR A 222 21.06 11.72 24.68
CA THR A 222 22.24 12.59 24.90
C THR A 222 23.56 11.91 24.52
N PHE A 223 23.51 10.71 23.95
CA PHE A 223 24.70 9.93 23.57
C PHE A 223 25.14 10.23 22.14
N GLU A 224 26.44 10.08 21.85
CA GLU A 224 27.00 10.30 20.52
C GLU A 224 26.56 9.23 19.50
N PRO A 225 26.31 9.60 18.22
CA PRO A 225 26.53 10.93 17.63
C PRO A 225 25.36 11.92 17.82
N PHE A 226 24.21 11.46 18.33
CA PHE A 226 22.98 12.25 18.30
C PHE A 226 22.92 13.33 19.39
N GLY A 227 23.61 13.13 20.51
CA GLY A 227 23.65 14.08 21.61
C GLY A 227 24.23 15.44 21.21
N ALA A 228 25.11 15.49 20.21
CA ALA A 228 25.69 16.73 19.69
C ALA A 228 24.66 17.66 19.02
N PHE A 229 23.49 17.14 18.64
CA PHE A 229 22.40 17.89 18.02
C PHE A 229 21.28 18.25 19.00
N ASN A 230 21.34 17.76 20.24
CA ASN A 230 20.27 17.98 21.21
C ASN A 230 20.24 19.46 21.67
N PRO A 231 19.12 20.20 21.46
CA PRO A 231 19.00 21.59 21.87
C PRO A 231 18.88 21.77 23.39
N ASN A 232 18.64 20.70 24.14
CA ASN A 232 18.44 20.66 25.59
C ASN A 232 17.24 21.50 26.06
N ASP A 233 16.20 21.60 25.23
CA ASP A 233 14.95 22.33 25.53
C ASP A 233 13.79 21.41 25.96
N GLY A 234 14.04 20.10 26.00
CA GLY A 234 13.06 19.07 26.36
C GLY A 234 12.18 18.61 25.19
N ASN A 235 12.42 19.10 23.97
CA ASN A 235 11.72 18.66 22.76
C ASN A 235 12.54 17.61 22.00
N ASP A 236 11.82 16.73 21.31
CA ASP A 236 12.40 15.84 20.31
C ASP A 236 12.99 16.69 19.15
N TYR A 237 14.06 16.21 18.51
CA TYR A 237 14.88 17.02 17.61
C TYR A 237 15.39 16.20 16.41
N ASP A 238 15.81 16.89 15.35
CA ASP A 238 16.47 16.29 14.20
C ASP A 238 17.99 16.25 14.40
N ALA A 239 18.61 15.13 14.04
CA ALA A 239 20.05 14.96 14.04
C ALA A 239 20.55 14.57 12.66
N LYS A 240 21.81 14.89 12.34
CA LYS A 240 22.41 14.41 11.08
C LYS A 240 22.56 12.91 11.12
N ALA A 241 22.17 12.27 10.03
CA ALA A 241 22.36 10.85 9.78
C ALA A 241 23.11 10.63 8.46
N SER A 242 23.44 9.37 8.19
CA SER A 242 24.10 8.97 6.96
C SER A 242 23.61 7.59 6.60
N LYS A 243 23.66 7.25 5.30
CA LYS A 243 23.30 5.91 4.85
C LYS A 243 24.05 4.86 5.65
N GLN A 244 23.34 3.83 6.09
CA GLN A 244 23.90 2.74 6.87
C GLN A 244 23.49 1.40 6.28
N THR A 245 24.46 0.48 6.19
CA THR A 245 24.19 -0.94 5.95
C THR A 245 24.42 -1.71 7.23
N SER A 246 23.53 -2.65 7.54
CA SER A 246 23.59 -3.51 8.71
C SER A 246 23.03 -4.90 8.41
N THR A 247 22.85 -5.72 9.44
CA THR A 247 22.17 -7.01 9.38
C THR A 247 20.92 -6.99 10.25
N TRP A 248 19.99 -7.88 9.91
CA TRP A 248 18.76 -8.11 10.66
C TRP A 248 18.48 -9.61 10.80
N LYS A 249 17.68 -9.95 11.80
CA LYS A 249 17.14 -11.28 12.08
C LYS A 249 15.67 -11.19 12.44
N LEU A 250 14.86 -12.07 11.88
CA LEU A 250 13.45 -12.27 12.20
C LEU A 250 13.29 -13.68 12.74
N TYR A 251 12.74 -13.81 13.96
CA TYR A 251 12.61 -15.10 14.64
C TYR A 251 11.46 -15.09 15.65
N TYR A 252 10.92 -16.27 15.94
CA TYR A 252 10.06 -16.47 17.11
C TYR A 252 10.93 -16.81 18.32
N ASP A 253 10.64 -16.22 19.48
CA ASP A 253 11.24 -16.64 20.74
C ASP A 253 10.51 -17.85 21.35
N ASP A 254 10.98 -18.31 22.51
CA ASP A 254 10.41 -19.45 23.24
C ASP A 254 8.96 -19.20 23.73
N ALA A 255 8.52 -17.94 23.73
CA ALA A 255 7.16 -17.53 24.07
C ALA A 255 6.27 -17.33 22.82
N ASP A 256 6.71 -17.81 21.65
CA ASP A 256 6.03 -17.68 20.37
C ASP A 256 5.81 -16.21 19.92
N VAL A 257 6.63 -15.28 20.41
CA VAL A 257 6.60 -13.86 20.01
C VAL A 257 7.55 -13.64 18.83
N LEU A 258 7.05 -13.00 17.77
CA LEU A 258 7.86 -12.64 16.59
C LEU A 258 8.68 -11.38 16.87
N TRP A 259 10.00 -11.50 16.72
CA TRP A 259 10.96 -10.41 16.94
C TRP A 259 11.71 -10.08 15.65
N LEU A 260 11.87 -8.79 15.38
CA LEU A 260 12.80 -8.25 14.40
C LEU A 260 13.96 -7.58 15.15
N GLU A 261 15.18 -8.06 14.94
CA GLU A 261 16.37 -7.61 15.64
C GLU A 261 17.45 -7.21 14.64
N PHE A 262 18.15 -6.10 14.90
CA PHE A 262 19.24 -5.62 14.07
C PHE A 262 20.58 -5.74 14.81
N ALA A 263 21.70 -5.61 14.09
CA ALA A 263 22.99 -5.47 14.75
C ALA A 263 23.01 -4.23 15.68
N PRO A 264 23.82 -4.23 16.75
CA PRO A 264 23.95 -3.07 17.63
C PRO A 264 24.22 -1.77 16.87
N LYS A 265 23.62 -0.67 17.30
CA LYS A 265 23.80 0.67 16.72
C LYS A 265 23.36 0.76 15.25
N THR A 266 22.28 0.06 14.92
CA THR A 266 21.59 0.18 13.62
C THR A 266 20.51 1.25 13.71
N GLN A 267 20.49 2.16 12.73
CA GLN A 267 19.46 3.17 12.54
C GLN A 267 18.19 2.51 11.99
N VAL A 268 17.10 2.62 12.73
CA VAL A 268 15.79 2.05 12.37
C VAL A 268 14.75 3.17 12.45
N GLY A 269 15.01 4.24 11.71
CA GLY A 269 14.28 5.51 11.82
C GLY A 269 14.51 6.13 13.20
N PHE A 270 13.44 6.41 13.93
CA PHE A 270 13.46 7.18 15.18
C PHE A 270 14.37 6.60 16.27
N VAL A 271 15.23 7.45 16.84
CA VAL A 271 16.12 7.09 17.94
C VAL A 271 15.42 7.34 19.28
N ALA A 272 14.82 6.30 19.84
CA ALA A 272 14.00 6.39 21.06
C ALA A 272 14.81 6.59 22.35
N ASN A 273 15.86 5.79 22.54
CA ASN A 273 16.73 5.84 23.72
C ASN A 273 18.02 5.04 23.47
N GLU A 274 18.95 5.11 24.42
CA GLU A 274 20.26 4.43 24.34
C GLU A 274 20.15 2.89 24.34
N GLY A 275 19.20 2.32 25.08
CA GLY A 275 18.98 0.87 25.12
C GLY A 275 18.53 0.32 23.76
N VAL A 276 17.55 0.97 23.13
CA VAL A 276 17.06 0.61 21.78
C VAL A 276 18.17 0.82 20.75
N TRP A 277 18.97 1.87 20.85
CA TRP A 277 20.11 2.10 19.97
C TRP A 277 21.19 1.01 20.10
N ASN A 278 21.56 0.65 21.32
CA ASN A 278 22.60 -0.35 21.57
C ASN A 278 22.11 -1.78 21.28
N THR A 279 20.82 -2.05 21.39
CA THR A 279 20.22 -3.37 21.12
C THR A 279 18.87 -3.20 20.41
N PRO A 280 18.88 -2.88 19.11
CA PRO A 280 17.68 -2.62 18.32
C PRO A 280 16.89 -3.91 18.11
N LYS A 281 15.95 -4.16 19.03
CA LYS A 281 15.08 -5.32 19.06
C LYS A 281 13.63 -4.88 19.18
N PHE A 282 12.82 -5.31 18.23
CA PHE A 282 11.45 -4.86 18.05
C PHE A 282 10.50 -6.05 18.06
N ARG A 283 9.43 -5.95 18.85
CA ARG A 283 8.32 -6.90 18.79
C ARG A 283 7.50 -6.59 17.55
N VAL A 284 7.32 -7.56 16.66
CA VAL A 284 6.44 -7.42 15.50
C VAL A 284 5.00 -7.62 15.96
N LEU A 285 4.17 -6.59 15.80
CA LEU A 285 2.74 -6.63 16.13
C LEU A 285 1.91 -7.04 14.91
N GLU A 286 2.29 -6.55 13.74
CA GLU A 286 1.59 -6.79 12.48
C GLU A 286 2.60 -6.82 11.35
N LEU A 287 2.44 -7.76 10.43
CA LEU A 287 3.25 -7.85 9.22
C LEU A 287 2.39 -8.35 8.07
N THR A 288 2.20 -7.49 7.09
CA THR A 288 1.37 -7.70 5.90
C THR A 288 2.11 -7.15 4.69
N ASP A 289 1.58 -7.38 3.49
CA ASP A 289 2.07 -6.78 2.25
C ASP A 289 1.93 -5.25 2.21
N LYS A 290 1.15 -4.66 3.12
CA LYS A 290 0.92 -3.21 3.22
C LYS A 290 1.73 -2.53 4.30
N LYS A 291 2.14 -3.24 5.36
CA LYS A 291 2.88 -2.61 6.46
C LYS A 291 3.55 -3.62 7.38
N ILE A 292 4.55 -3.13 8.09
CA ILE A 292 5.07 -3.71 9.32
C ILE A 292 4.80 -2.73 10.47
N ALA A 293 4.14 -3.21 11.51
CA ALA A 293 3.95 -2.49 12.76
C ALA A 293 4.74 -3.18 13.86
N MET A 294 5.56 -2.42 14.57
CA MET A 294 6.50 -2.97 15.54
C MET A 294 6.69 -2.03 16.73
N VAL A 295 7.13 -2.58 17.85
CA VAL A 295 7.35 -1.83 19.10
C VAL A 295 8.74 -2.13 19.66
N ALA A 296 9.48 -1.07 19.96
CA ALA A 296 10.65 -1.14 20.83
C ALA A 296 10.21 -0.81 22.26
N ASP A 297 10.56 -1.64 23.23
CA ASP A 297 10.19 -1.46 24.63
C ASP A 297 11.42 -1.65 25.52
N ASN A 298 11.69 -0.67 26.39
CA ASN A 298 12.81 -0.71 27.32
C ASN A 298 12.39 -1.13 28.75
N GLY A 299 11.15 -1.58 28.94
CA GLY A 299 10.57 -1.95 30.23
C GLY A 299 9.99 -0.77 31.01
N SER A 300 10.00 0.44 30.44
CA SER A 300 9.38 1.63 31.03
C SER A 300 8.51 2.38 30.03
N ILE A 301 9.02 2.55 28.81
CA ILE A 301 8.31 3.18 27.70
C ILE A 301 8.38 2.25 26.50
N ALA A 302 7.24 2.11 25.82
CA ALA A 302 7.13 1.44 24.54
C ALA A 302 6.97 2.49 23.43
N TRP A 303 7.73 2.35 22.34
CA TRP A 303 7.64 3.22 21.16
C TRP A 303 7.19 2.41 19.96
N LYS A 304 6.14 2.89 19.29
CA LYS A 304 5.59 2.24 18.10
C LYS A 304 6.18 2.83 16.82
N TYR A 305 6.48 1.92 15.89
CA TYR A 305 7.02 2.21 14.56
C TYR A 305 6.17 1.47 13.54
N VAL A 306 5.69 2.18 12.52
CA VAL A 306 4.93 1.58 11.42
C VAL A 306 5.53 2.01 10.10
N PHE A 307 6.03 1.04 9.35
CA PHE A 307 6.56 1.25 8.00
C PHE A 307 5.65 0.59 6.96
N CYS A 308 5.59 1.15 5.76
CA CYS A 308 4.81 0.66 4.65
C CYS A 308 5.54 0.88 3.31
N PRO A 309 5.16 0.14 2.24
CA PRO A 309 5.56 0.50 0.90
C PRO A 309 5.04 1.90 0.51
N LYS A 310 5.67 2.51 -0.50
CA LYS A 310 5.41 3.90 -0.90
C LYS A 310 3.95 4.15 -1.26
N ASP A 311 3.32 3.21 -1.96
CA ASP A 311 1.95 3.30 -2.45
C ASP A 311 0.91 3.45 -1.32
N GLN A 312 1.22 2.98 -0.11
CA GLN A 312 0.33 3.13 1.05
C GLN A 312 0.31 4.56 1.60
N ASN A 313 1.33 5.36 1.28
CA ASN A 313 1.36 6.80 1.57
C ASN A 313 0.84 7.65 0.40
N GLU A 314 0.51 7.02 -0.73
CA GLU A 314 -0.14 7.71 -1.84
C GLU A 314 -1.64 7.73 -1.58
N VAL A 315 -2.23 8.93 -1.54
CA VAL A 315 -3.68 9.05 -1.52
C VAL A 315 -4.18 8.68 -2.92
N ASP A 316 -5.14 7.76 -3.00
CA ASP A 316 -5.89 7.47 -4.24
C ASP A 316 -6.20 8.79 -4.98
N ASP A 317 -6.11 8.79 -6.31
CA ASP A 317 -6.54 9.95 -7.09
C ASP A 317 -8.06 9.95 -7.26
N ILE A 318 -8.65 11.15 -7.25
CA ILE A 318 -10.03 11.30 -7.69
C ILE A 318 -10.09 11.02 -9.20
N GLY A 319 -11.17 10.37 -9.65
CA GLY A 319 -11.40 10.17 -11.07
C GLY A 319 -11.38 11.51 -11.82
N ALA A 320 -10.71 11.54 -12.97
CA ALA A 320 -10.49 12.77 -13.75
C ALA A 320 -11.80 13.47 -14.14
N GLU A 321 -12.90 12.73 -14.25
CA GLU A 321 -14.25 13.26 -14.49
C GLU A 321 -14.75 14.20 -13.39
N LYS A 322 -14.10 14.20 -12.22
CA LYS A 322 -14.45 15.05 -11.06
C LYS A 322 -13.47 16.20 -10.83
N TYR A 323 -12.48 16.41 -11.69
CA TYR A 323 -11.49 17.46 -11.49
C TYR A 323 -12.09 18.87 -11.41
N ALA A 324 -13.15 19.15 -12.19
CA ALA A 324 -13.85 20.43 -12.14
C ALA A 324 -14.41 20.75 -10.74
N ASP A 325 -14.95 19.75 -10.04
CA ASP A 325 -15.46 19.91 -8.67
C ASP A 325 -14.35 19.80 -7.62
N ALA A 326 -13.28 19.08 -7.92
CA ALA A 326 -12.20 18.80 -6.97
C ALA A 326 -11.25 19.99 -6.81
N ILE A 327 -11.03 20.78 -7.87
CA ILE A 327 -10.13 21.93 -7.86
C ILE A 327 -10.66 23.10 -7.01
N VAL A 328 -11.98 23.23 -6.84
CA VAL A 328 -12.61 24.28 -6.02
C VAL A 328 -12.07 24.23 -4.60
N GLY A 329 -11.49 25.34 -4.14
CA GLY A 329 -10.85 25.53 -2.85
C GLY A 329 -9.59 26.39 -2.93
N SER A 330 -8.94 26.61 -1.80
CA SER A 330 -7.68 27.35 -1.71
C SER A 330 -6.46 26.43 -1.66
N TRP A 331 -5.44 26.78 -2.43
CA TRP A 331 -4.22 25.99 -2.61
C TRP A 331 -2.97 26.85 -2.42
N MET A 332 -1.93 26.27 -1.83
CA MET A 332 -0.58 26.82 -1.75
C MET A 332 0.42 25.75 -2.21
N TRP A 333 1.68 26.10 -2.39
CA TRP A 333 2.70 25.10 -2.69
C TRP A 333 2.82 24.05 -1.58
N ASN A 334 2.99 22.79 -1.98
CA ASN A 334 3.30 21.70 -1.04
C ASN A 334 4.80 21.68 -0.68
N TYR A 335 5.32 22.83 -0.25
CA TYR A 335 6.77 23.07 -0.15
C TYR A 335 7.51 22.20 0.88
N THR A 336 6.80 21.53 1.78
CA THR A 336 7.39 20.68 2.82
C THR A 336 7.75 19.27 2.33
N VAL A 337 7.49 18.94 1.06
CA VAL A 337 7.85 17.63 0.49
C VAL A 337 8.83 17.79 -0.67
N ASP A 338 9.68 16.79 -0.88
CA ASP A 338 10.54 16.71 -2.04
C ASP A 338 9.73 16.55 -3.33
N GLY A 339 10.24 17.13 -4.41
CA GLY A 339 9.62 17.05 -5.73
C GLY A 339 8.31 17.82 -5.86
N HIS A 340 8.02 18.75 -4.94
CA HIS A 340 6.86 19.61 -5.07
C HIS A 340 6.96 20.57 -6.28
N PHE A 341 8.17 20.82 -6.75
CA PHE A 341 8.49 21.72 -7.86
C PHE A 341 9.69 21.19 -8.64
N GLY A 342 9.71 21.35 -9.97
CA GLY A 342 10.87 20.96 -10.78
C GLY A 342 10.61 20.98 -12.28
N CYS A 343 11.58 20.45 -13.05
CA CYS A 343 11.47 20.40 -14.50
C CYS A 343 12.04 19.11 -15.13
N GLY A 344 11.53 18.79 -16.32
CA GLY A 344 11.91 17.60 -17.08
C GLY A 344 11.45 17.67 -18.55
N GLU A 345 11.68 16.57 -19.26
CA GLU A 345 11.50 16.49 -20.71
C GLU A 345 10.05 16.41 -21.17
N THR A 346 9.13 15.89 -20.34
CA THR A 346 7.73 15.65 -20.72
C THR A 346 6.79 15.88 -19.54
N VAL A 347 5.50 16.07 -19.84
CA VAL A 347 4.46 16.16 -18.80
C VAL A 347 4.30 14.87 -17.99
N ASP A 348 4.70 13.71 -18.55
CA ASP A 348 4.70 12.44 -17.85
C ASP A 348 5.87 12.34 -16.87
N ASN A 349 7.04 12.89 -17.25
CA ASN A 349 8.23 12.98 -16.42
C ASN A 349 8.70 14.44 -16.18
N PRO A 350 7.90 15.28 -15.49
CA PRO A 350 8.16 16.71 -15.36
C PRO A 350 9.24 17.03 -14.31
N LEU A 351 9.86 16.02 -13.69
CA LEU A 351 10.98 16.14 -12.75
C LEU A 351 12.25 15.44 -13.27
N GLY A 352 12.27 15.02 -14.54
CA GLY A 352 13.33 14.19 -15.11
C GLY A 352 14.71 14.83 -15.17
N TRP A 353 14.81 16.16 -15.14
CA TRP A 353 16.09 16.87 -15.15
C TRP A 353 16.45 17.45 -13.79
N TRP A 354 15.48 17.99 -13.08
CA TRP A 354 15.69 18.58 -11.77
C TRP A 354 14.42 18.52 -10.92
N SER A 355 14.60 18.24 -9.64
CA SER A 355 13.55 18.15 -8.64
C SER A 355 13.96 18.97 -7.41
N CYS A 356 13.07 19.84 -6.94
CA CYS A 356 13.30 20.67 -5.77
C CYS A 356 13.17 19.82 -4.49
N GLY A 357 14.17 19.89 -3.62
CA GLY A 357 14.03 19.35 -2.27
C GLY A 357 13.02 20.15 -1.43
N SER A 358 12.56 19.57 -0.33
CA SER A 358 11.72 20.24 0.67
C SER A 358 12.31 21.59 1.05
N LYS A 359 11.46 22.62 1.07
CA LYS A 359 11.81 24.03 1.39
C LYS A 359 12.91 24.63 0.48
N GLY A 360 13.21 23.99 -0.65
CA GLY A 360 14.33 24.39 -1.52
C GLY A 360 14.18 25.74 -2.22
N LYS A 361 12.99 26.37 -2.15
CA LYS A 361 12.70 27.73 -2.64
C LYS A 361 12.21 28.68 -1.53
N ASP A 362 12.56 28.41 -0.28
CA ASP A 362 12.33 29.37 0.81
C ASP A 362 12.99 30.71 0.47
N GLY A 363 12.25 31.81 0.67
CA GLY A 363 12.70 33.17 0.37
C GLY A 363 12.61 33.60 -1.10
N PHE A 364 12.03 32.77 -1.99
CA PHE A 364 11.73 33.16 -3.38
C PHE A 364 10.31 33.72 -3.57
N GLY A 365 9.58 33.95 -2.48
CA GLY A 365 8.27 34.62 -2.50
C GLY A 365 7.16 33.84 -3.20
N MET A 366 7.30 32.51 -3.31
CA MET A 366 6.30 31.64 -3.92
C MET A 366 5.52 30.78 -2.91
N TYR A 367 6.06 30.52 -1.71
CA TYR A 367 5.46 29.56 -0.77
C TYR A 367 4.32 30.12 0.09
N ASP A 368 4.17 31.44 0.14
CA ASP A 368 3.03 32.16 0.71
C ASP A 368 1.94 32.49 -0.32
N ASP A 369 2.20 32.22 -1.62
CA ASP A 369 1.22 32.39 -2.68
C ASP A 369 0.01 31.49 -2.50
N LYS A 370 -1.17 32.08 -2.66
CA LYS A 370 -2.45 31.39 -2.52
C LYS A 370 -3.28 31.47 -3.80
N MET A 371 -3.55 30.31 -4.37
CA MET A 371 -4.39 30.09 -5.54
C MET A 371 -5.77 29.61 -5.09
N THR A 372 -6.80 30.45 -5.24
CA THR A 372 -8.17 30.11 -4.82
C THR A 372 -9.09 29.95 -6.01
N PHE A 373 -9.69 28.77 -6.13
CA PHE A 373 -10.71 28.46 -7.14
C PHE A 373 -12.08 28.39 -6.48
N THR A 374 -13.05 29.13 -7.00
CA THR A 374 -14.47 28.99 -6.70
C THR A 374 -15.17 28.39 -7.91
N GLU A 375 -16.47 28.12 -7.84
CA GLU A 375 -17.24 27.59 -8.99
C GLU A 375 -17.02 28.40 -10.28
N ASP A 376 -17.00 29.74 -10.17
CA ASP A 376 -16.90 30.64 -11.34
C ASP A 376 -15.63 31.48 -11.43
N SER A 377 -14.67 31.37 -10.49
CA SER A 377 -13.55 32.31 -10.45
C SER A 377 -12.25 31.73 -9.90
N TYR A 378 -11.15 32.29 -10.39
CA TYR A 378 -9.79 32.12 -9.87
C TYR A 378 -9.35 33.43 -9.23
N THR A 379 -8.76 33.36 -8.04
CA THR A 379 -8.11 34.49 -7.37
C THR A 379 -6.70 34.08 -6.97
N PHE A 380 -5.72 34.89 -7.36
CA PHE A 380 -4.32 34.80 -6.94
C PHE A 380 -4.04 35.84 -5.86
N ASP A 381 -3.47 35.39 -4.76
CA ASP A 381 -3.00 36.24 -3.66
C ASP A 381 -1.47 36.00 -3.52
N PRO A 382 -0.63 36.99 -3.86
CA PRO A 382 0.84 36.88 -3.88
C PRO A 382 1.50 36.98 -2.48
N GLY A 383 0.72 36.72 -1.43
CA GLY A 383 1.18 36.77 -0.06
C GLY A 383 1.56 38.16 0.43
N GLU A 384 2.27 38.21 1.56
CA GLU A 384 2.66 39.46 2.21
C GLU A 384 3.73 40.20 1.40
N GLU A 385 4.60 39.44 0.74
CA GLU A 385 5.66 40.02 -0.08
C GLU A 385 5.13 40.56 -1.41
N GLY A 386 3.98 40.09 -1.91
CA GLY A 386 3.43 40.58 -3.16
C GLY A 386 4.34 40.27 -4.35
N THR A 387 4.99 39.12 -4.33
CA THR A 387 6.00 38.70 -5.31
C THR A 387 5.58 37.45 -6.05
N ILE A 388 6.27 37.17 -7.16
CA ILE A 388 6.20 35.92 -7.89
C ILE A 388 7.59 35.45 -8.27
N PHE A 389 7.73 34.15 -8.49
CA PHE A 389 8.98 33.56 -8.94
C PHE A 389 8.96 33.38 -10.47
N CYS A 390 9.99 33.85 -11.16
CA CYS A 390 10.09 33.82 -12.61
C CYS A 390 11.33 33.06 -13.04
N ASN A 391 11.18 32.18 -14.03
CA ASN A 391 12.32 31.58 -14.68
C ASN A 391 13.14 32.63 -15.44
N LYS A 392 14.44 32.42 -15.57
CA LYS A 392 15.34 33.28 -16.37
C LYS A 392 14.83 33.57 -17.79
N GLY A 393 14.10 32.63 -18.40
CA GLY A 393 13.55 32.77 -19.75
C GLY A 393 12.23 33.55 -19.84
N CYS A 394 11.65 33.97 -18.71
CA CYS A 394 10.43 34.78 -18.69
C CYS A 394 10.79 36.27 -18.65
N THR A 395 10.08 37.09 -19.43
CA THR A 395 10.25 38.54 -19.52
C THR A 395 9.16 39.33 -18.78
N TYR A 396 8.48 38.70 -17.81
CA TYR A 396 7.48 39.35 -16.95
C TYR A 396 7.97 40.69 -16.40
N ASP A 397 9.21 40.73 -15.87
CA ASP A 397 9.93 41.96 -15.62
C ASP A 397 11.29 41.96 -16.33
N PRO A 398 11.39 42.61 -17.51
CA PRO A 398 12.62 42.59 -18.29
C PRO A 398 13.75 43.41 -17.63
N THR A 399 13.45 44.18 -16.57
CA THR A 399 14.47 44.92 -15.82
C THR A 399 15.19 44.07 -14.78
N LEU A 400 14.62 42.91 -14.42
CA LEU A 400 15.14 42.00 -13.41
C LEU A 400 15.80 40.76 -14.03
N THR A 401 15.35 40.32 -15.21
CA THR A 401 15.97 39.19 -15.90
C THR A 401 17.37 39.53 -16.43
N ASN A 402 18.28 38.56 -16.35
CA ASN A 402 19.62 38.62 -16.92
C ASN A 402 19.92 37.45 -17.87
N ASP A 403 18.87 36.70 -18.27
CA ASP A 403 18.89 35.46 -19.06
C ASP A 403 19.72 34.29 -18.47
N LYS A 404 20.28 34.45 -17.27
CA LYS A 404 21.17 33.47 -16.62
C LYS A 404 20.53 32.85 -15.39
N ASP A 405 19.88 33.67 -14.58
CA ASP A 405 19.36 33.32 -13.28
C ASP A 405 17.85 33.54 -13.22
N ASP A 406 17.17 32.64 -12.51
CA ASP A 406 15.77 32.86 -12.13
C ASP A 406 15.68 34.06 -11.18
N TYR A 407 14.54 34.74 -11.17
CA TYR A 407 14.39 36.00 -10.43
C TYR A 407 13.04 36.09 -9.72
N VAL A 408 12.97 36.93 -8.69
CA VAL A 408 11.73 37.27 -7.98
C VAL A 408 11.27 38.64 -8.46
N ALA A 409 10.01 38.77 -8.84
CA ALA A 409 9.42 40.02 -9.31
C ALA A 409 8.25 40.44 -8.43
N LYS A 410 8.06 41.75 -8.21
CA LYS A 410 6.84 42.27 -7.59
C LYS A 410 5.68 42.15 -8.57
N VAL A 411 4.52 41.77 -8.08
CA VAL A 411 3.27 41.86 -8.84
C VAL A 411 3.01 43.33 -9.17
N LYS A 412 2.80 43.61 -10.46
CA LYS A 412 2.63 44.98 -10.96
C LYS A 412 1.21 45.50 -10.73
N ASP A 413 1.07 46.82 -10.58
CA ASP A 413 -0.24 47.47 -10.52
C ASP A 413 -1.02 47.19 -11.82
N GLY A 414 -2.27 46.73 -11.68
CA GLY A 414 -3.17 46.42 -12.79
C GLY A 414 -3.13 44.97 -13.30
N GLU A 415 -2.33 44.10 -12.67
CA GLU A 415 -2.31 42.67 -12.98
C GLU A 415 -3.64 41.96 -12.71
N VAL A 416 -3.93 40.92 -13.48
CA VAL A 416 -5.16 40.14 -13.36
C VAL A 416 -5.01 39.12 -12.23
N LEU A 417 -5.29 39.56 -11.01
CA LEU A 417 -5.27 38.72 -9.81
C LEU A 417 -6.60 38.02 -9.54
N LYS A 418 -7.67 38.42 -10.22
CA LYS A 418 -8.98 37.76 -10.14
C LYS A 418 -9.62 37.67 -11.51
N THR A 419 -10.02 36.47 -11.89
CA THR A 419 -10.55 36.18 -13.22
C THR A 419 -11.38 34.89 -13.22
N THR A 420 -11.80 34.42 -14.39
CA THR A 420 -12.42 33.11 -14.57
C THR A 420 -11.37 32.06 -14.90
N TYR A 421 -11.75 30.78 -14.84
CA TYR A 421 -10.93 29.68 -15.33
C TYR A 421 -11.81 28.63 -15.99
N GLN A 422 -11.21 27.69 -16.71
CA GLN A 422 -11.91 26.56 -17.31
C GLN A 422 -11.13 25.28 -17.10
N ILE A 423 -11.84 24.17 -16.92
CA ILE A 423 -11.29 22.83 -17.09
C ILE A 423 -11.68 22.32 -18.48
N VAL A 424 -10.69 22.10 -19.33
CA VAL A 424 -10.88 21.68 -20.73
C VAL A 424 -10.35 20.27 -20.94
N VAL A 425 -11.09 19.43 -21.68
CA VAL A 425 -10.66 18.08 -22.03
C VAL A 425 -10.14 18.04 -23.47
N GLU A 426 -8.89 17.66 -23.65
CA GLU A 426 -8.25 17.53 -24.96
C GLU A 426 -7.49 16.20 -25.04
N GLY A 427 -7.84 15.35 -26.00
CA GLY A 427 -7.17 14.05 -26.18
C GLY A 427 -7.29 13.11 -24.97
N GLY A 428 -8.32 13.28 -24.11
CA GLY A 428 -8.50 12.54 -22.87
C GLY A 428 -7.83 13.16 -21.65
N ASN A 429 -7.00 14.19 -21.84
CA ASN A 429 -6.32 14.91 -20.77
C ASN A 429 -7.16 16.12 -20.32
N HIS A 430 -7.10 16.45 -19.04
CA HIS A 430 -7.81 17.58 -18.45
C HIS A 430 -6.83 18.72 -18.17
N TYR A 431 -7.18 19.92 -18.60
CA TYR A 431 -6.34 21.10 -18.47
C TYR A 431 -7.05 22.20 -17.68
N LEU A 432 -6.35 22.77 -16.69
CA LEU A 432 -6.70 24.08 -16.15
C LEU A 432 -6.23 25.15 -17.14
N VAL A 433 -7.17 25.98 -17.60
CA VAL A 433 -6.91 27.09 -18.52
C VAL A 433 -7.34 28.39 -17.84
N LEU A 434 -6.42 29.35 -17.78
CA LEU A 434 -6.69 30.71 -17.31
C LEU A 434 -6.63 31.68 -18.50
N PRO A 435 -7.31 32.84 -18.42
CA PRO A 435 -7.15 33.91 -19.41
C PRO A 435 -5.69 34.35 -19.56
N ALA A 436 -5.34 34.84 -20.75
CA ALA A 436 -4.02 35.37 -21.04
C ALA A 436 -3.58 36.39 -19.99
N LYS A 437 -2.28 36.38 -19.66
CA LYS A 437 -1.68 37.27 -18.65
C LYS A 437 -2.21 37.09 -17.22
N THR A 438 -2.82 35.94 -16.92
CA THR A 438 -3.19 35.60 -15.54
C THR A 438 -1.98 35.04 -14.80
N ILE A 439 -1.71 35.57 -13.62
CA ILE A 439 -0.61 35.11 -12.77
C ILE A 439 -0.98 33.79 -12.07
N PHE A 440 -0.04 32.85 -12.03
CA PHE A 440 -0.12 31.55 -11.41
C PHE A 440 1.19 31.22 -10.65
N SER A 441 1.52 32.03 -9.63
CA SER A 441 2.69 31.91 -8.74
C SER A 441 4.06 31.84 -9.43
N TYR A 442 4.40 30.71 -10.08
CA TYR A 442 5.64 30.54 -10.84
C TYR A 442 5.41 30.76 -12.33
N MET A 443 6.20 31.65 -12.94
CA MET A 443 6.17 31.97 -14.36
C MET A 443 7.37 31.33 -15.07
N PRO A 444 7.20 30.18 -15.75
CA PRO A 444 8.33 29.44 -16.27
C PRO A 444 8.84 29.94 -17.63
N ALA A 445 8.01 30.67 -18.38
CA ALA A 445 8.32 31.32 -19.65
C ALA A 445 7.18 32.25 -20.08
N ASP A 446 7.43 33.09 -21.07
CA ASP A 446 6.42 34.00 -21.63
C ASP A 446 5.25 33.24 -22.26
N GLU A 447 5.46 32.06 -22.84
CA GLU A 447 4.39 31.28 -23.45
C GLU A 447 3.34 30.83 -22.41
N VAL A 448 3.79 30.50 -21.19
CA VAL A 448 2.88 30.13 -20.10
C VAL A 448 2.17 31.36 -19.55
N TYR A 449 2.83 32.51 -19.51
CA TYR A 449 2.19 33.76 -19.09
C TYR A 449 1.16 34.28 -20.12
N ASP A 450 1.48 34.16 -21.40
CA ASP A 450 0.63 34.59 -22.52
C ASP A 450 -0.60 33.70 -22.69
N SER A 451 -0.47 32.41 -22.37
CA SER A 451 -1.54 31.43 -22.48
C SER A 451 -1.47 30.39 -21.36
N PRO A 452 -1.86 30.74 -20.12
CA PRO A 452 -1.70 29.84 -18.98
C PRO A 452 -2.58 28.60 -19.12
N LYS A 453 -1.91 27.46 -19.31
CA LYS A 453 -2.53 26.16 -19.51
C LYS A 453 -1.70 25.09 -18.81
N PHE A 454 -2.35 24.37 -17.91
CA PHE A 454 -1.72 23.37 -17.07
C PHE A 454 -2.47 22.05 -17.19
N LEU A 455 -1.76 20.97 -17.52
CA LEU A 455 -2.28 19.62 -17.40
C LEU A 455 -2.56 19.33 -15.92
N ILE A 456 -3.77 18.91 -15.59
CA ILE A 456 -4.08 18.38 -14.26
C ILE A 456 -3.61 16.92 -14.25
N LYS A 457 -2.45 16.68 -13.64
CA LYS A 457 -1.87 15.33 -13.52
C LYS A 457 -2.70 14.50 -12.56
N ARG A 458 -2.98 15.05 -11.38
CA ARG A 458 -3.82 14.42 -10.37
C ARG A 458 -4.42 15.42 -9.40
N ILE A 459 -5.54 15.03 -8.82
CA ILE A 459 -6.04 15.59 -7.57
C ILE A 459 -6.31 14.39 -6.65
N SER A 460 -5.71 14.38 -5.49
CA SER A 460 -5.96 13.36 -4.46
C SER A 460 -7.47 13.26 -4.14
N LYS A 461 -7.95 12.07 -3.84
CA LYS A 461 -9.36 11.76 -3.55
C LYS A 461 -9.89 12.48 -2.33
N ASP A 462 -9.05 12.70 -1.33
CA ASP A 462 -9.36 13.52 -0.18
C ASP A 462 -9.26 15.02 -0.49
N LYS A 463 -8.75 15.38 -1.68
CA LYS A 463 -8.51 16.73 -2.17
C LYS A 463 -7.50 17.52 -1.31
N SER A 464 -6.49 16.85 -0.75
CA SER A 464 -5.39 17.49 -0.01
C SER A 464 -4.26 17.97 -0.93
N ILE A 465 -3.97 17.21 -1.99
CA ILE A 465 -2.90 17.44 -2.97
C ILE A 465 -3.48 17.58 -4.38
N MET A 466 -2.91 18.50 -5.15
CA MET A 466 -3.11 18.66 -6.59
C MET A 466 -1.75 18.78 -7.28
N GLU A 467 -1.57 18.06 -8.38
CA GLU A 467 -0.39 18.22 -9.25
C GLU A 467 -0.80 18.71 -10.62
N LEU A 468 -0.12 19.77 -11.04
CA LEU A 468 -0.25 20.36 -12.35
C LEU A 468 1.08 20.24 -13.09
N ALA A 469 1.03 20.21 -14.42
CA ALA A 469 2.20 20.37 -15.26
C ALA A 469 1.97 21.37 -16.38
N SER A 470 2.92 22.27 -16.60
CA SER A 470 2.99 23.06 -17.85
C SER A 470 3.99 22.40 -18.80
N ILE A 471 3.86 22.65 -20.10
CA ILE A 471 4.88 22.30 -21.08
C ILE A 471 5.06 23.45 -22.06
N GLN A 472 6.31 23.88 -22.22
CA GLN A 472 6.66 24.93 -23.16
C GLN A 472 8.08 24.75 -23.65
N SER A 473 8.30 24.97 -24.95
CA SER A 473 9.63 24.91 -25.57
C SER A 473 10.43 23.63 -25.25
N GLY A 474 9.72 22.50 -25.08
CA GLY A 474 10.32 21.20 -24.76
C GLY A 474 10.68 20.99 -23.28
N ILE A 475 10.29 21.90 -22.39
CA ILE A 475 10.47 21.78 -20.94
C ILE A 475 9.11 21.64 -20.29
N SER A 476 8.94 20.60 -19.47
CA SER A 476 7.79 20.48 -18.59
C SER A 476 8.15 20.91 -17.18
N TRP A 477 7.24 21.62 -16.51
CA TRP A 477 7.38 22.05 -15.12
C TRP A 477 6.27 21.45 -14.28
N LEU A 478 6.63 20.87 -13.12
CA LEU A 478 5.67 20.34 -12.15
C LEU A 478 5.32 21.38 -11.09
N TYR A 479 4.04 21.43 -10.71
CA TYR A 479 3.51 22.24 -9.62
C TYR A 479 2.71 21.32 -8.69
N GLN A 480 3.22 21.03 -7.51
CA GLN A 480 2.48 20.31 -6.49
C GLN A 480 1.97 21.28 -5.42
N LEU A 481 0.65 21.29 -5.28
CA LEU A 481 -0.07 22.20 -4.41
C LEU A 481 -0.78 21.41 -3.30
N LYS A 482 -0.83 22.00 -2.10
CA LYS A 482 -1.59 21.52 -0.95
C LYS A 482 -2.80 22.41 -0.68
N ARG A 483 -3.89 21.79 -0.27
CA ARG A 483 -5.14 22.46 0.13
C ARG A 483 -4.96 23.21 1.46
N THR A 484 -5.59 24.38 1.60
CA THR A 484 -5.45 25.23 2.80
C THR A 484 -6.75 25.59 3.51
N ASP A 485 -7.90 25.28 2.93
CA ASP A 485 -9.25 25.56 3.46
C ASP A 485 -9.89 24.35 4.17
N LYS A 486 -9.06 23.45 4.70
CA LYS A 486 -9.49 22.27 5.47
C LYS A 486 -9.40 22.48 6.97
#